data_AF-A0A9X5BID8-F1
#
_entry.id   AF-A0A9X5BID8-F1
#
_cell.length_a   1.000
_cell.length_b   1.000
_cell.length_c   1.000
_cell.angle_alpha   90.00
_cell.angle_beta   90.00
_cell.angle_gamma   90.00
#
_symmetry.space_group_name_H-M   'P 1'
#
loop_
_entity.id
_entity.type
_entity.pdbx_description
1 polymer ?
#
loop_
_entity_poly.entity_id
_entity_poly.type
_entity_poly.pdbx_seq_one_letter_code
_entity_poly.pdbx_strand_id
1 'polypeptide(L)'
;MENIKGDSIRPNIIRNYKERFEHNIKKCIGNMILSEVKPMHCQNVLNQMKDDYKSSTIYQTRITLYCMFSDAVENDVINKNPVTKGIKHNIGKEPKKVMSM
;
A
#
# COMPACT_ATOMS: atom_id res chain seq x y z
N MET A 1 2.74 -3.04 -13.97
CA MET A 1 3.90 -2.46 -13.28
C MET A 1 5.24 -3.06 -13.74
N GLU A 2 5.36 -4.38 -13.91
CA GLU A 2 6.60 -5.05 -14.40
C GLU A 2 7.12 -4.49 -15.75
N ASN A 3 6.25 -3.96 -16.62
CA ASN A 3 6.64 -3.50 -17.97
C ASN A 3 6.60 -1.97 -18.19
N ILE A 4 6.38 -1.15 -17.15
CA ILE A 4 6.23 0.33 -17.33
C ILE A 4 7.43 1.11 -16.78
N LYS A 5 8.12 0.62 -15.74
CA LYS A 5 9.30 1.25 -15.12
C LYS A 5 10.56 0.40 -15.30
N GLY A 6 10.83 0.01 -16.55
CA GLY A 6 11.89 -0.92 -16.97
C GLY A 6 13.22 -0.75 -16.24
N ASP A 7 13.87 -1.88 -15.93
CA ASP A 7 15.23 -2.12 -15.42
C ASP A 7 15.72 -1.36 -14.17
N SER A 8 15.01 -0.34 -13.69
CA SER A 8 15.48 0.53 -12.60
C SER A 8 14.92 0.14 -11.23
N ILE A 9 13.97 -0.79 -11.17
CA ILE A 9 13.35 -1.24 -9.92
C ILE A 9 13.91 -2.62 -9.54
N ARG A 10 14.54 -2.71 -8.37
CA ARG A 10 15.12 -3.96 -7.86
C ARG A 10 14.05 -5.07 -7.78
N PRO A 11 14.38 -6.33 -8.11
CA PRO A 11 13.41 -7.43 -8.12
C PRO A 11 12.65 -7.64 -6.80
N ASN A 12 13.30 -7.37 -5.67
CA ASN A 12 12.68 -7.44 -4.35
C ASN A 12 11.56 -6.41 -4.15
N ILE A 13 11.66 -5.25 -4.79
CA ILE A 13 10.64 -4.20 -4.79
C ILE A 13 9.46 -4.63 -5.64
N ILE A 14 9.70 -5.14 -6.86
CA ILE A 14 8.63 -5.65 -7.74
C ILE A 14 7.81 -6.73 -7.03
N ARG A 15 8.50 -7.72 -6.44
CA ARG A 15 7.85 -8.77 -5.67
C ARG A 15 7.02 -8.21 -4.51
N ASN A 16 7.59 -7.30 -3.73
CA ASN A 16 6.88 -6.68 -2.61
C ASN A 16 5.62 -5.93 -3.06
N TYR A 17 5.69 -5.17 -4.16
CA TYR A 17 4.54 -4.43 -4.71
C TYR A 17 3.44 -5.39 -5.16
N LYS A 18 3.80 -6.44 -5.90
CA LYS A 18 2.85 -7.45 -6.40
C LYS A 18 2.17 -8.20 -5.25
N GLU A 19 2.95 -8.66 -4.26
CA GLU A 19 2.43 -9.33 -3.08
C GLU A 19 1.51 -8.42 -2.25
N ARG A 20 1.91 -7.17 -1.98
CA ARG A 20 1.08 -6.22 -1.23
C ARG A 20 -0.21 -5.92 -1.98
N PHE A 21 -0.15 -5.81 -3.30
CA PHE A 21 -1.33 -5.61 -4.12
C PHE A 21 -2.30 -6.79 -4.00
N GLU A 22 -1.85 -8.01 -4.30
CA GLU A 22 -2.71 -9.20 -4.31
C GLU A 22 -3.27 -9.55 -2.92
N HIS A 23 -2.45 -9.49 -1.88
CA HIS A 23 -2.86 -9.96 -0.55
C HIS A 23 -3.56 -8.91 0.30
N ASN A 24 -3.30 -7.61 0.10
CA ASN A 24 -3.81 -6.56 0.99
C ASN A 24 -4.72 -5.56 0.26
N ILE A 25 -4.27 -5.05 -0.89
CA ILE A 25 -4.96 -3.94 -1.58
C ILE A 25 -6.20 -4.45 -2.32
N LYS A 26 -6.04 -5.49 -3.15
CA LYS A 26 -7.08 -6.05 -4.02
C LYS A 26 -8.33 -6.49 -3.24
N LYS A 27 -8.14 -7.06 -2.05
CA LYS A 27 -9.25 -7.48 -1.17
C LYS A 27 -10.17 -6.33 -0.76
N CYS A 28 -9.63 -5.11 -0.62
CA CYS A 28 -10.40 -3.96 -0.15
C CYS A 28 -10.93 -3.11 -1.30
N ILE A 29 -10.10 -2.87 -2.32
CA ILE A 29 -10.39 -1.88 -3.37
C ILE A 29 -10.28 -2.44 -4.79
N GLY A 30 -10.02 -3.74 -4.96
CA GLY A 30 -9.82 -4.35 -6.28
C GLY A 30 -11.05 -4.36 -7.18
N ASN A 31 -12.24 -4.24 -6.60
CA ASN A 31 -13.51 -4.16 -7.33
C ASN A 31 -14.09 -2.74 -7.38
N MET A 32 -13.34 -1.73 -6.90
CA MET A 32 -13.79 -0.34 -6.89
C MET A 32 -13.38 0.37 -8.17
N ILE A 33 -14.22 1.29 -8.63
CA ILE A 33 -13.84 2.27 -9.64
C ILE A 33 -12.76 3.18 -9.03
N LEU A 34 -11.64 3.38 -9.72
CA LEU A 34 -10.49 4.11 -9.19
C LEU A 34 -10.83 5.55 -8.75
N SER A 35 -11.72 6.23 -9.47
CA SER A 35 -12.19 7.59 -9.14
C SER A 35 -12.99 7.64 -7.83
N GLU A 36 -13.61 6.53 -7.43
CA GLU A 36 -14.42 6.42 -6.21
C GLU A 36 -13.61 6.01 -4.98
N VAL A 37 -12.31 5.72 -5.16
CA VAL A 37 -11.45 5.40 -4.03
C VAL A 37 -11.18 6.67 -3.21
N LYS A 38 -11.59 6.64 -1.94
CA LYS A 38 -11.44 7.74 -0.98
C LYS A 38 -10.34 7.40 0.04
N PRO A 39 -9.78 8.41 0.74
CA PRO A 39 -8.75 8.18 1.77
C PRO A 39 -9.17 7.16 2.84
N MET A 40 -10.47 7.09 3.18
CA MET A 40 -11.01 6.11 4.12
C MET A 40 -10.84 4.65 3.64
N HIS A 41 -10.96 4.39 2.34
CA HIS A 41 -10.76 3.05 1.77
C HIS A 41 -9.27 2.67 1.86
N CYS A 42 -8.37 3.61 1.56
CA CYS A 42 -6.93 3.43 1.73
C CYS A 42 -6.55 3.18 3.20
N GLN A 43 -7.15 3.90 4.15
CA GLN A 43 -6.96 3.64 5.57
C GLN A 43 -7.48 2.23 5.96
N ASN A 44 -8.62 1.81 5.40
CA ASN A 44 -9.18 0.49 5.67
C ASN A 44 -8.24 -0.65 5.22
N VAL A 45 -7.56 -0.50 4.08
CA VAL A 45 -6.51 -1.46 3.64
C VAL A 45 -5.47 -1.64 4.73
N LEU A 46 -4.94 -0.54 5.29
CA LEU A 46 -3.91 -0.61 6.32
C LEU A 46 -4.46 -1.14 7.65
N ASN A 47 -5.70 -0.78 8.01
CA ASN A 47 -6.34 -1.25 9.22
C ASN A 47 -6.53 -2.77 9.23
N GLN A 48 -6.82 -3.40 8.08
CA GLN A 48 -6.92 -4.85 7.97
C GLN A 48 -5.57 -5.56 8.16
N MET A 49 -4.45 -4.84 8.14
CA MET A 49 -3.12 -5.39 8.37
C MET A 49 -2.64 -5.27 9.81
N LYS A 50 -3.33 -4.48 10.66
CA LYS A 50 -2.85 -4.08 11.99
C LYS A 50 -2.51 -5.30 12.88
N ASP A 51 -3.34 -6.34 12.82
CA ASP A 51 -3.30 -7.50 13.69
C ASP A 51 -2.41 -8.63 13.16
N ASP A 52 -1.78 -8.46 12.00
CA ASP A 52 -0.97 -9.50 11.35
C ASP A 52 0.44 -9.03 11.04
N TYR A 53 0.62 -7.74 10.76
CA TYR A 53 1.84 -7.20 10.19
C TYR A 53 2.54 -6.21 11.12
N LYS A 54 3.87 -6.11 10.98
CA LYS A 54 4.65 -5.03 11.59
C LYS A 54 4.35 -3.71 10.89
N SER A 55 4.47 -2.59 11.61
CA SER A 55 4.29 -1.24 11.07
C SER A 55 5.14 -0.96 9.83
N SER A 56 6.33 -1.56 9.71
CA SER A 56 7.19 -1.42 8.51
C SER A 56 6.57 -2.07 7.26
N THR A 57 5.90 -3.22 7.40
CA THR A 57 5.21 -3.88 6.28
C THR A 57 3.92 -3.12 5.90
N ILE A 58 3.23 -2.56 6.90
CA ILE A 58 2.07 -1.68 6.65
C ILE A 58 2.53 -0.42 5.91
N TYR A 59 3.68 0.15 6.29
CA TYR A 59 4.28 1.28 5.59
C TYR A 59 4.63 0.97 4.13
N GLN A 60 5.23 -0.19 3.86
CA GLN A 60 5.49 -0.67 2.48
C GLN A 60 4.19 -0.78 1.66
N THR A 61 3.08 -1.20 2.28
CA THR A 61 1.76 -1.25 1.62
C THR A 61 1.22 0.15 1.34
N ARG A 62 1.40 1.10 2.26
CA ARG A 62 1.07 2.52 2.03
C ARG A 62 1.86 3.11 0.87
N ILE A 63 3.16 2.80 0.75
CA ILE A 63 3.98 3.23 -0.39
C ILE A 63 3.42 2.63 -1.69
N THR A 64 3.12 1.33 -1.69
CA THR A 64 2.57 0.64 -2.87
C THR A 64 1.25 1.28 -3.33
N LEU A 65 0.34 1.56 -2.39
CA LEU A 65 -0.91 2.29 -2.66
C LEU A 65 -0.62 3.68 -3.24
N TYR A 66 0.30 4.43 -2.62
CA TYR A 66 0.65 5.77 -3.07
C TYR A 66 1.17 5.76 -4.51
N CYS A 67 2.14 4.89 -4.82
CA CYS A 67 2.72 4.77 -6.16
C CYS A 67 1.67 4.38 -7.20
N MET A 68 0.81 3.40 -6.91
CA MET A 68 -0.25 2.99 -7.82
C MET A 68 -1.20 4.14 -8.17
N PHE A 69 -1.63 4.91 -7.17
CA PHE A 69 -2.51 6.05 -7.40
C PHE A 69 -1.80 7.27 -7.98
N SER A 70 -0.50 7.42 -7.75
CA SER A 70 0.32 8.43 -8.44
C SER A 70 0.42 8.10 -9.92
N ASP A 71 0.70 6.85 -10.28
CA ASP A 71 0.70 6.42 -11.68
C ASP A 71 -0.69 6.65 -12.31
N ALA A 72 -1.79 6.39 -11.59
CA ALA A 72 -3.14 6.67 -12.07
C ALA A 72 -3.43 8.16 -12.29
N VAL A 73 -2.86 9.05 -11.47
CA VAL A 73 -2.93 10.51 -11.67
C VAL A 73 -2.10 10.92 -12.88
N GLU A 74 -0.88 10.41 -13.01
CA GLU A 74 0.02 10.71 -14.14
C GLU A 74 -0.55 10.26 -15.49
N ASN A 75 -1.44 9.26 -15.48
CA ASN A 75 -2.14 8.75 -16.68
C ASN A 75 -3.56 9.30 -16.81
N ASP A 76 -3.91 10.39 -16.13
CA ASP A 76 -5.22 11.08 -16.20
C ASP A 76 -6.43 10.18 -15.88
N VAL A 77 -6.22 9.05 -15.19
CA VAL A 77 -7.30 8.12 -14.80
C VAL A 77 -8.09 8.70 -13.63
N ILE A 78 -7.42 9.44 -12.74
CA ILE A 78 -8.02 10.13 -11.59
C ILE A 78 -7.38 11.50 -11.38
N ASN A 79 -8.14 12.44 -10.82
CA ASN A 79 -7.66 13.83 -10.62
C ASN A 79 -6.71 14.00 -9.43
N LYS A 80 -6.73 13.08 -8.46
CA LYS A 80 -5.93 13.21 -7.23
C LYS A 80 -5.63 11.86 -6.60
N ASN A 81 -4.47 11.76 -5.97
CA ASN A 81 -4.09 10.58 -5.21
C ASN A 81 -4.90 10.52 -3.89
N PRO A 82 -5.70 9.47 -3.63
CA PRO A 82 -6.48 9.33 -2.40
C PRO A 82 -5.61 8.99 -1.18
N VAL A 83 -4.32 8.65 -1.38
CA VAL A 83 -3.38 8.37 -0.29
C VAL A 83 -2.84 9.67 0.29
N THR A 84 -3.55 10.24 1.25
CA THR A 84 -3.19 11.53 1.86
C THR A 84 -2.19 11.40 3.02
N LYS A 85 -1.70 12.54 3.52
CA LYS A 85 -0.86 12.62 4.73
C LYS A 85 -1.59 12.10 5.99
N GLY A 86 -2.92 12.14 6.02
CA GLY A 86 -3.72 11.71 7.17
C GLY A 86 -3.83 10.19 7.35
N ILE A 87 -3.36 9.40 6.39
CA ILE A 87 -3.42 7.94 6.47
C ILE A 87 -2.34 7.41 7.41
N LYS A 88 -2.78 6.78 8.50
CA LYS A 88 -1.96 6.18 9.55
C LYS A 88 -1.47 4.79 9.15
N HIS A 89 -0.18 4.55 9.33
CA HIS A 89 0.49 3.29 9.00
C HIS A 89 1.32 2.70 10.16
N ASN A 90 1.60 3.49 11.19
CA ASN A 90 2.25 3.08 12.44
C ASN A 90 1.25 2.39 13.38
N ILE A 91 0.56 1.37 12.87
CA ILE A 91 -0.55 0.69 13.54
C ILE A 91 -0.36 -0.84 13.61
N GLY A 92 0.81 -1.34 13.19
CA GLY A 92 1.08 -2.77 13.16
C GLY A 92 1.47 -3.31 14.52
N LYS A 93 1.67 -4.63 14.58
CA LYS A 93 2.15 -5.34 15.78
C LYS A 93 3.38 -4.68 16.37
N GLU A 94 3.34 -4.49 17.68
CA GLU A 94 4.53 -4.09 18.43
C GLU A 94 5.63 -5.14 18.27
N PRO A 95 6.90 -4.71 18.15
CA PRO A 95 8.01 -5.63 18.23
C PRO A 95 7.94 -6.33 19.60
N LYS A 96 7.95 -7.66 19.63
CA LYS A 96 8.18 -8.40 20.87
C LYS A 96 9.50 -7.90 21.45
N LYS A 97 9.49 -7.26 22.63
CA LYS A 97 10.72 -6.95 23.37
C LYS A 97 11.47 -8.27 23.54
N VAL A 98 12.66 -8.37 22.95
CA VAL A 98 13.59 -9.44 23.31
C VAL A 98 13.98 -9.13 24.75
N MET A 99 13.48 -9.91 25.71
CA MET A 99 14.11 -9.98 27.03
C MET A 99 15.48 -10.60 26.79
N SER A 100 16.53 -9.79 26.83
CA SER A 100 17.88 -10.28 27.07
C SER A 100 17.87 -10.91 28.46
N MET A 101 17.98 -12.24 28.51
CA MET A 101 18.39 -12.95 29.71
C MET A 101 19.90 -12.79 29.89
#